data_AF-A0AAD5X4F8-F1
#
_entry.id   AF-A0AAD5X4F8-F1
#
_cell.length_a   1.000
_cell.length_b   1.000
_cell.length_c   1.000
_cell.angle_alpha   90.00
_cell.angle_beta   90.00
_cell.angle_gamma   90.00
#
_symmetry.space_group_name_H-M   'P 1'
#
loop_
_entity.id
_entity.type
_entity.pdbx_description
1 polymer ?
#
loop_
_entity_poly.entity_id
_entity_poly.type
_entity_poly.pdbx_seq_one_letter_code
_entity_poly.pdbx_strand_id
1 'polypeptide(L)'
;MDYWYETGNIYYVMRLELSLGRALSAKVPRPHGFLETSRRADEEMEPDNQEMDGTVPPHFYGELTKTNEGCDLLRRSGHFQGFANIIREFGSAVSDIQSLLYLKSTLWAVGNIGATETGLPFLLKEDIIKDIIAIAENSPILSLRGTAFYVLGLVARTAAGVDALEEHGWESVLSPSGQFEGLCVPANPSTFLRIQPCAFKGSWPTRKIGMAAGDFDDTEQQILKFIGNMSNQVLSTAAGKTLSRMTREHAQYFAKMELYIEVLRMLSIYHYRLTIRRFIQELFERIPFTDAALERLDLLEGLRVDVEDALCEDGSAGGLGGMSNSDEEEDDGESYTSETHEAPRGEDKKKVPDNRIVLQPLNVTKGF
;
A
#
# COMPACT_ATOMS: atom_id res chain seq x y z
N MET A 1 -17.93 4.53 -26.85
CA MET A 1 -18.37 4.09 -25.50
C MET A 1 -17.57 2.87 -25.08
N ASP A 2 -17.40 1.90 -25.98
CA ASP A 2 -16.65 0.66 -25.78
C ASP A 2 -15.23 0.88 -25.27
N TYR A 3 -14.47 1.81 -25.88
CA TYR A 3 -13.16 2.22 -25.37
C TYR A 3 -13.16 2.57 -23.87
N TRP A 4 -14.14 3.36 -23.41
CA TRP A 4 -14.24 3.74 -22.00
C TRP A 4 -14.62 2.57 -21.10
N TYR A 5 -15.45 1.65 -21.60
CA TYR A 5 -15.83 0.44 -20.90
C TYR A 5 -14.66 -0.55 -20.73
N GLU A 6 -13.84 -0.71 -21.77
CA GLU A 6 -12.74 -1.67 -21.79
C GLU A 6 -11.47 -1.16 -21.09
N THR A 7 -11.06 0.09 -21.35
CA THR A 7 -9.75 0.59 -20.91
C THR A 7 -9.75 2.03 -20.41
N GLY A 8 -10.61 2.91 -20.94
CA GLY A 8 -10.60 4.33 -20.62
C GLY A 8 -10.84 4.64 -19.13
N ASN A 9 -11.72 3.89 -18.47
CA ASN A 9 -11.95 4.04 -17.03
C ASN A 9 -10.67 3.79 -16.20
N ILE A 10 -9.86 2.79 -16.58
CA ILE A 10 -8.61 2.46 -15.88
C ILE A 10 -7.61 3.61 -16.01
N TYR A 11 -7.40 4.10 -17.23
CA TYR A 11 -6.51 5.23 -17.49
C TYR A 11 -6.94 6.49 -16.74
N TYR A 12 -8.25 6.73 -16.63
CA TYR A 12 -8.79 7.84 -15.86
C TYR A 12 -8.38 7.76 -14.39
N VAL A 13 -8.55 6.61 -13.74
CA VAL A 13 -8.17 6.43 -12.33
C VAL A 13 -6.67 6.56 -12.13
N MET A 14 -5.86 6.00 -13.02
CA MET A 14 -4.40 6.16 -12.94
C MET A 14 -4.00 7.64 -12.95
N ARG A 15 -4.56 8.43 -13.88
CA ARG A 15 -4.29 9.88 -13.95
C ARG A 15 -4.77 10.61 -12.69
N LEU A 16 -5.95 10.25 -12.19
CA LEU A 16 -6.53 10.85 -10.99
C LEU A 16 -5.69 10.57 -9.75
N GLU A 17 -5.28 9.32 -9.51
CA GLU A 17 -4.45 8.94 -8.36
C GLU A 17 -3.07 9.61 -8.41
N LEU A 18 -2.46 9.70 -9.62
CA LEU A 18 -1.18 10.42 -9.80
C LEU A 18 -1.31 11.91 -9.46
N SER A 19 -2.37 12.58 -9.93
CA SER A 19 -2.63 13.99 -9.59
C SER A 19 -2.91 14.18 -8.11
N LEU A 20 -3.75 13.34 -7.50
CA LEU A 20 -4.05 13.41 -6.07
C LEU A 20 -2.80 13.22 -5.22
N GLY A 21 -1.96 12.23 -5.57
CA GLY A 21 -0.67 12.00 -4.94
C GLY A 21 0.27 13.20 -5.00
N ARG A 22 0.34 13.88 -6.15
CA ARG A 22 1.11 15.14 -6.32
C ARG A 22 0.55 16.26 -5.45
N ALA A 23 -0.76 16.49 -5.48
CA ALA A 23 -1.42 17.57 -4.73
C ALA A 23 -1.23 17.43 -3.21
N LEU A 24 -1.27 16.19 -2.69
CA LEU A 24 -1.05 15.91 -1.28
C LEU A 24 0.44 15.96 -0.89
N SER A 25 1.35 15.51 -1.78
CA SER A 25 2.79 15.50 -1.51
C SER A 25 3.43 16.90 -1.56
N ALA A 26 2.89 17.80 -2.40
CA ALA A 26 3.39 19.16 -2.53
C ALA A 26 3.30 19.98 -1.22
N LYS A 27 2.44 19.57 -0.29
CA LYS A 27 2.19 20.26 0.99
C LYS A 27 2.99 19.71 2.18
N VAL A 28 3.79 18.65 1.99
CA VAL A 28 4.66 18.10 3.06
C VAL A 28 5.99 18.87 3.08
N PRO A 29 6.34 19.59 4.15
CA PRO A 29 7.66 20.20 4.27
C PRO A 29 8.72 19.10 4.26
N ARG A 30 9.50 18.98 3.19
CA ARG A 30 10.63 18.05 3.17
C ARG A 30 11.66 18.55 4.20
N PRO A 31 12.17 17.69 5.10
CA PRO A 31 13.20 18.10 6.05
C PRO A 31 14.39 18.70 5.30
N HIS A 32 14.86 19.87 5.76
CA HIS A 32 15.99 20.58 5.18
C HIS A 32 17.20 19.65 5.03
N GLY A 33 17.63 19.39 3.79
CA GLY A 33 18.80 18.57 3.50
C GLY A 33 18.64 17.57 2.33
N PHE A 34 17.43 17.36 1.80
CA PHE A 34 17.27 16.55 0.59
C PHE A 34 17.61 17.38 -0.66
N LEU A 35 18.67 16.93 -1.34
CA LEU A 35 19.41 17.55 -2.45
C LEU A 35 18.53 18.25 -3.52
N GLU A 36 18.85 19.52 -3.82
CA GLU A 36 18.21 20.34 -4.87
C GLU A 36 18.35 19.78 -6.30
N THR A 37 19.15 18.73 -6.52
CA THR A 37 19.36 18.15 -7.86
C THR A 37 18.15 17.35 -8.38
N SER A 38 17.19 16.99 -7.53
CA SER A 38 15.94 16.35 -7.99
C SER A 38 14.99 17.32 -8.68
N ARG A 39 15.12 18.63 -8.48
CA ARG A 39 14.23 19.62 -9.15
C ARG A 39 14.32 19.54 -10.68
N ARG A 40 15.53 19.39 -11.25
CA ARG A 40 15.72 19.44 -12.71
C ARG A 40 15.34 18.16 -13.45
N ALA A 41 15.44 17.00 -12.79
CA ALA A 41 15.11 15.73 -13.43
C ALA A 41 13.59 15.47 -13.46
N ASP A 42 12.87 15.96 -12.44
CA ASP A 42 11.42 15.84 -12.38
C ASP A 42 10.75 16.84 -13.36
N GLU A 43 11.27 18.07 -13.49
CA GLU A 43 10.72 19.12 -14.38
C GLU A 43 10.84 18.83 -15.90
N GLU A 44 11.83 18.06 -16.35
CA GLU A 44 12.03 17.77 -17.79
C GLU A 44 11.19 16.59 -18.32
N MET A 45 10.55 15.82 -17.42
CA MET A 45 9.65 14.71 -17.77
C MET A 45 8.19 15.04 -17.42
N GLU A 46 7.82 16.31 -17.54
CA GLU A 46 6.48 16.83 -17.26
C GLU A 46 5.64 16.84 -18.54
N PRO A 47 4.81 15.81 -18.82
CA PRO A 47 3.67 16.03 -19.69
C PRO A 47 2.79 17.06 -18.98
N ASP A 48 2.54 18.17 -19.66
CA ASP A 48 1.66 19.29 -19.30
C ASP A 48 0.41 18.81 -18.55
N ASN A 49 0.50 18.71 -17.22
CA ASN A 49 -0.56 18.26 -16.33
C ASN A 49 -0.90 19.38 -15.33
N GLN A 50 -0.81 20.63 -15.77
CA GLN A 50 -1.34 21.78 -15.04
C GLN A 50 -2.87 21.73 -14.89
N GLU A 51 -3.56 20.78 -15.55
CA GLU A 51 -5.02 20.72 -15.62
C GLU A 51 -5.74 20.17 -14.37
N MET A 52 -5.02 19.80 -13.30
CA MET A 52 -5.60 19.02 -12.20
C MET A 52 -5.16 19.50 -10.82
N ASP A 53 -5.46 20.78 -10.54
CA ASP A 53 -5.28 21.48 -9.26
C ASP A 53 -6.27 20.98 -8.20
N GLY A 54 -6.18 19.70 -7.84
CA GLY A 54 -7.01 19.08 -6.79
C GLY A 54 -8.50 18.95 -7.13
N THR A 55 -8.90 19.24 -8.37
CA THR A 55 -10.25 19.02 -8.88
C THR A 55 -10.34 17.67 -9.61
N VAL A 56 -11.49 17.01 -9.48
CA VAL A 56 -11.77 15.75 -10.20
C VAL A 56 -11.95 16.07 -11.69
N PRO A 57 -11.16 15.47 -12.60
CA PRO A 57 -11.29 15.72 -14.03
C PRO A 57 -12.63 15.22 -14.59
N PRO A 58 -13.13 15.80 -15.69
CA PRO A 58 -14.35 15.34 -16.35
C PRO A 58 -14.26 13.86 -16.73
N HIS A 59 -15.29 13.09 -16.39
CA HIS A 59 -15.40 11.67 -16.72
C HIS A 59 -16.43 11.45 -17.83
N PHE A 60 -16.12 10.63 -18.84
CA PHE A 60 -17.00 10.41 -19.98
C PHE A 60 -18.42 10.01 -19.58
N TYR A 61 -18.57 9.06 -18.66
CA TYR A 61 -19.90 8.63 -18.22
C TYR A 61 -20.65 9.72 -17.44
N GLY A 62 -19.95 10.59 -16.71
CA GLY A 62 -20.58 11.72 -16.03
C GLY A 62 -21.03 12.80 -17.01
N GLU A 63 -20.24 13.07 -18.05
CA GLU A 63 -20.65 13.99 -19.13
C GLU A 63 -21.82 13.44 -19.95
N LEU A 64 -21.81 12.14 -20.21
CA LEU A 64 -22.87 11.46 -20.95
C LEU A 64 -24.23 11.58 -20.23
N THR A 65 -24.25 11.37 -18.92
CA THR A 65 -25.50 11.35 -18.16
C THR A 65 -26.07 12.74 -17.88
N LYS A 66 -25.42 13.83 -18.29
CA LYS A 66 -26.00 15.18 -18.25
C LYS A 66 -27.14 15.39 -19.26
N THR A 67 -27.30 14.48 -20.21
CA THR A 67 -28.32 14.56 -21.27
C THR A 67 -29.24 13.33 -21.24
N ASN A 68 -30.52 13.52 -21.57
CA ASN A 68 -31.47 12.42 -21.59
C ASN A 68 -31.12 11.39 -22.67
N GLU A 69 -30.63 11.86 -23.82
CA GLU A 69 -30.17 11.03 -24.94
C GLU A 69 -28.96 10.18 -24.53
N GLY A 70 -28.03 10.75 -23.76
CA GLY A 70 -26.88 10.03 -23.21
C GLY A 70 -27.30 8.99 -22.18
N CYS A 71 -28.29 9.29 -21.32
CA CYS A 71 -28.89 8.32 -20.43
C CYS A 71 -29.57 7.17 -21.20
N ASP A 72 -30.32 7.46 -22.26
CA ASP A 72 -30.93 6.44 -23.11
C ASP A 72 -29.87 5.52 -23.75
N LEU A 73 -28.76 6.11 -24.21
CA LEU A 73 -27.63 5.37 -24.78
C LEU A 73 -26.97 4.45 -23.73
N LEU A 74 -26.76 4.94 -22.50
CA LEU A 74 -26.20 4.16 -21.40
C LEU A 74 -27.14 3.00 -20.98
N ARG A 75 -28.46 3.21 -21.00
CA ARG A 75 -29.42 2.11 -20.74
C ARG A 75 -29.34 1.03 -21.81
N ARG A 76 -29.20 1.42 -23.08
CA ARG A 76 -29.13 0.48 -24.21
C ARG A 76 -27.82 -0.32 -24.23
N SER A 77 -26.71 0.27 -23.80
CA SER A 77 -25.42 -0.43 -23.77
C SER A 77 -25.33 -1.48 -22.66
N GLY A 78 -26.11 -1.33 -21.58
CA GLY A 78 -26.06 -2.23 -20.43
C GLY A 78 -24.81 -2.10 -19.57
N HIS A 79 -23.93 -1.12 -19.85
CA HIS A 79 -22.66 -0.95 -19.14
C HIS A 79 -22.87 -0.72 -17.65
N PHE A 80 -23.90 0.05 -17.27
CA PHE A 80 -24.20 0.32 -15.87
C PHE A 80 -24.52 -0.95 -15.08
N GLN A 81 -25.24 -1.91 -15.68
CA GLN A 81 -25.51 -3.20 -15.04
C GLN A 81 -24.20 -3.96 -14.75
N GLY A 82 -23.29 -3.96 -15.72
CA GLY A 82 -21.96 -4.55 -15.54
C GLY A 82 -21.19 -3.88 -14.39
N PHE A 83 -21.21 -2.56 -14.32
CA PHE A 83 -20.59 -1.80 -13.23
C PHE A 83 -21.20 -2.13 -11.86
N ALA A 84 -22.53 -2.21 -11.77
CA ALA A 84 -23.24 -2.57 -10.55
C ALA A 84 -22.86 -3.98 -10.08
N ASN A 85 -22.77 -4.95 -10.99
CA ASN A 85 -22.38 -6.32 -10.64
C ASN A 85 -20.94 -6.39 -10.09
N ILE A 86 -19.99 -5.69 -10.73
CA ILE A 86 -18.59 -5.61 -10.26
C ILE A 86 -18.52 -5.04 -8.84
N ILE A 87 -19.30 -3.99 -8.54
CA ILE A 87 -19.33 -3.38 -7.21
C ILE A 87 -19.91 -4.33 -6.17
N ARG A 88 -21.00 -5.06 -6.48
CA ARG A 88 -21.61 -6.03 -5.54
C ARG A 88 -20.68 -7.18 -5.20
N GLU A 89 -19.87 -7.62 -6.16
CA GLU A 89 -18.96 -8.76 -5.99
C GLU A 89 -17.59 -8.37 -5.39
N PHE A 90 -17.43 -7.14 -4.86
CA PHE A 90 -16.12 -6.61 -4.42
C PHE A 90 -15.38 -7.48 -3.40
N GLY A 91 -16.09 -8.21 -2.54
CA GLY A 91 -15.49 -9.07 -1.51
C GLY A 91 -14.81 -10.32 -2.06
N SER A 92 -15.31 -10.85 -3.19
CA SER A 92 -14.73 -12.01 -3.90
C SER A 92 -13.87 -11.61 -5.10
N ALA A 93 -14.07 -10.40 -5.63
CA ALA A 93 -13.48 -9.99 -6.91
C ALA A 93 -12.03 -9.49 -6.83
N VAL A 94 -11.52 -9.14 -5.64
CA VAL A 94 -10.17 -8.57 -5.50
C VAL A 94 -9.15 -9.64 -5.15
N SER A 95 -8.55 -10.25 -6.18
CA SER A 95 -7.44 -11.22 -6.04
C SER A 95 -6.06 -10.58 -6.24
N ASP A 96 -5.99 -9.53 -7.05
CA ASP A 96 -4.74 -8.95 -7.54
C ASP A 96 -4.85 -7.44 -7.78
N ILE A 97 -3.73 -6.80 -8.09
CA ILE A 97 -3.64 -5.34 -8.31
C ILE A 97 -4.50 -4.89 -9.51
N GLN A 98 -4.63 -5.70 -10.56
CA GLN A 98 -5.42 -5.34 -11.74
C GLN A 98 -6.91 -5.37 -11.43
N SER A 99 -7.38 -6.42 -10.74
CA SER A 99 -8.77 -6.51 -10.27
C SER A 99 -9.15 -5.36 -9.34
N LEU A 100 -8.25 -4.96 -8.43
CA LEU A 100 -8.42 -3.79 -7.56
C LEU A 100 -8.52 -2.49 -8.37
N LEU A 101 -7.63 -2.30 -9.34
CA LEU A 101 -7.64 -1.11 -10.19
C LEU A 101 -8.91 -1.03 -11.04
N TYR A 102 -9.37 -2.17 -11.55
CA TYR A 102 -10.61 -2.27 -12.29
C TYR A 102 -11.80 -1.88 -11.42
N LEU A 103 -11.92 -2.42 -10.21
CA LEU A 103 -12.97 -2.04 -9.26
C LEU A 103 -12.95 -0.55 -8.92
N LYS A 104 -11.77 0.03 -8.65
CA LYS A 104 -11.64 1.48 -8.42
C LYS A 104 -12.12 2.28 -9.63
N SER A 105 -11.79 1.84 -10.84
CA SER A 105 -12.23 2.48 -12.08
C SER A 105 -13.74 2.43 -12.27
N THR A 106 -14.36 1.31 -11.91
CA THR A 106 -15.82 1.15 -11.89
C THR A 106 -16.48 2.08 -10.87
N LEU A 107 -15.93 2.15 -9.65
CA LEU A 107 -16.42 3.04 -8.59
C LEU A 107 -16.40 4.51 -9.04
N TRP A 108 -15.29 4.98 -9.63
CA TRP A 108 -15.21 6.34 -10.18
C TRP A 108 -16.20 6.58 -11.32
N ALA A 109 -16.41 5.60 -12.20
CA ALA A 109 -17.40 5.72 -13.26
C ALA A 109 -18.82 5.86 -12.71
N VAL A 110 -19.19 5.01 -11.74
CA VAL A 110 -20.52 5.04 -11.08
C VAL A 110 -20.72 6.32 -10.28
N GLY A 111 -19.71 6.79 -9.55
CA GLY A 111 -19.76 8.06 -8.83
C GLY A 111 -20.01 9.26 -9.76
N ASN A 112 -19.31 9.32 -10.89
CA ASN A 112 -19.51 10.39 -11.87
C ASN A 112 -20.89 10.34 -12.54
N ILE A 113 -21.46 9.15 -12.76
CA ILE A 113 -22.86 9.00 -13.21
C ILE A 113 -23.81 9.55 -12.15
N GLY A 114 -23.62 9.14 -10.89
CA GLY A 114 -24.44 9.55 -9.75
C GLY A 114 -24.32 11.03 -9.38
N ALA A 115 -23.27 11.72 -9.83
CA ALA A 115 -23.09 13.16 -9.62
C ALA A 115 -24.02 14.04 -10.47
N THR A 116 -24.84 13.45 -11.34
CA THR A 116 -25.78 14.17 -12.21
C THR A 116 -27.22 13.81 -11.85
N GLU A 117 -28.12 14.79 -11.82
CA GLU A 117 -29.54 14.59 -11.49
C GLU A 117 -30.22 13.52 -12.38
N THR A 118 -29.86 13.48 -13.66
CA THR A 118 -30.37 12.51 -14.64
C THR A 118 -29.65 11.15 -14.60
N GLY A 119 -28.47 11.08 -14.00
CA GLY A 119 -27.69 9.84 -13.85
C GLY A 119 -27.92 9.13 -12.51
N LEU A 120 -28.23 9.84 -11.43
CA LEU A 120 -28.54 9.25 -10.12
C LEU A 120 -29.63 8.17 -10.17
N PRO A 121 -30.72 8.27 -10.98
CA PRO A 121 -31.73 7.22 -11.07
C PRO A 121 -31.19 5.84 -11.46
N PHE A 122 -30.03 5.75 -12.12
CA PHE A 122 -29.38 4.46 -12.39
C PHE A 122 -28.90 3.80 -11.09
N LEU A 123 -28.27 4.57 -10.20
CA LEU A 123 -27.76 4.08 -8.92
C LEU A 123 -28.91 3.66 -8.00
N LEU A 124 -29.97 4.45 -7.94
CA LEU A 124 -31.16 4.16 -7.13
C LEU A 124 -31.90 2.92 -7.63
N LYS A 125 -32.04 2.74 -8.95
CA LYS A 125 -32.71 1.58 -9.54
C LYS A 125 -31.96 0.27 -9.28
N GLU A 126 -30.63 0.30 -9.34
CA GLU A 126 -29.78 -0.84 -9.00
C GLU A 126 -29.56 -1.00 -7.48
N ASP A 127 -30.01 -0.05 -6.66
CA ASP A 127 -29.81 -0.05 -5.21
C ASP A 127 -28.32 -0.28 -4.83
N ILE A 128 -27.42 0.40 -5.55
CA ILE A 128 -25.96 0.17 -5.45
C ILE A 128 -25.27 1.06 -4.41
N ILE A 129 -25.94 2.10 -3.91
CA ILE A 129 -25.36 3.06 -2.96
C ILE A 129 -24.96 2.36 -1.66
N LYS A 130 -25.81 1.44 -1.16
CA LYS A 130 -25.52 0.62 0.02
C LYS A 130 -24.27 -0.24 -0.14
N ASP A 131 -24.01 -0.74 -1.36
CA ASP A 131 -22.83 -1.55 -1.64
C ASP A 131 -21.56 -0.69 -1.64
N ILE A 132 -21.63 0.55 -2.16
CA ILE A 132 -20.52 1.51 -2.10
C ILE A 132 -20.23 1.91 -0.64
N ILE A 133 -21.26 2.12 0.18
CA ILE A 133 -21.11 2.37 1.62
C ILE A 133 -20.45 1.17 2.30
N ALA A 134 -20.89 -0.05 2.00
CA ALA A 134 -20.28 -1.27 2.54
C ALA A 134 -18.78 -1.37 2.17
N ILE A 135 -18.39 -0.96 0.96
CA ILE A 135 -16.97 -0.87 0.58
C ILE A 135 -16.24 0.16 1.44
N ALA A 136 -16.82 1.35 1.62
CA ALA A 136 -16.21 2.43 2.42
C ALA A 136 -15.97 2.02 3.88
N GLU A 137 -16.91 1.31 4.48
CA GLU A 137 -16.86 0.94 5.91
C GLU A 137 -16.11 -0.37 6.18
N ASN A 138 -16.29 -1.38 5.32
CA ASN A 138 -15.88 -2.75 5.64
C ASN A 138 -14.69 -3.27 4.83
N SER A 139 -14.30 -2.61 3.73
CA SER A 139 -13.20 -3.11 2.88
C SER A 139 -11.90 -3.27 3.68
N PRO A 140 -11.15 -4.38 3.56
CA PRO A 140 -9.83 -4.50 4.20
C PRO A 140 -8.76 -3.62 3.52
N ILE A 141 -9.03 -3.17 2.29
CA ILE A 141 -8.09 -2.38 1.49
C ILE A 141 -8.37 -0.88 1.71
N LEU A 142 -7.51 -0.21 2.49
CA LEU A 142 -7.71 1.20 2.86
C LEU A 142 -7.78 2.15 1.66
N SER A 143 -6.99 1.91 0.59
CA SER A 143 -7.10 2.74 -0.62
C SER A 143 -8.46 2.63 -1.28
N LEU A 144 -9.09 1.45 -1.21
CA LEU A 144 -10.43 1.22 -1.76
C LEU A 144 -11.50 1.91 -0.90
N ARG A 145 -11.35 1.91 0.44
CA ARG A 145 -12.19 2.73 1.34
C ARG A 145 -12.12 4.21 0.97
N GLY A 146 -10.91 4.73 0.74
CA GLY A 146 -10.72 6.11 0.31
C GLY A 146 -11.36 6.42 -1.04
N THR A 147 -11.25 5.51 -2.01
CA THR A 147 -11.94 5.64 -3.30
C THR A 147 -13.47 5.67 -3.13
N ALA A 148 -14.03 4.75 -2.36
CA ALA A 148 -15.47 4.72 -2.10
C ALA A 148 -15.93 6.00 -1.39
N PHE A 149 -15.16 6.51 -0.42
CA PHE A 149 -15.43 7.78 0.25
C PHE A 149 -15.53 8.96 -0.74
N TYR A 150 -14.58 9.10 -1.67
CA TYR A 150 -14.67 10.15 -2.71
C TYR A 150 -15.89 9.96 -3.63
N VAL A 151 -16.23 8.72 -3.95
CA VAL A 151 -17.39 8.39 -4.79
C VAL A 151 -18.71 8.71 -4.09
N LEU A 152 -18.83 8.46 -2.79
CA LEU A 152 -20.00 8.89 -2.01
C LEU A 152 -20.12 10.41 -1.98
N GLY A 153 -19.00 11.13 -1.91
CA GLY A 153 -18.96 12.59 -2.08
C GLY A 153 -19.47 13.05 -3.45
N LEU A 154 -19.18 12.32 -4.53
CA LEU A 154 -19.75 12.61 -5.86
C LEU A 154 -21.27 12.43 -5.90
N VAL A 155 -21.79 11.35 -5.28
CA VAL A 155 -23.24 11.10 -5.17
C VAL A 155 -23.94 12.18 -4.36
N ALA A 156 -23.29 12.67 -3.30
CA ALA A 156 -23.77 13.76 -2.45
C ALA A 156 -23.89 15.12 -3.14
N ARG A 157 -23.65 15.23 -4.46
CA ARG A 157 -23.89 16.47 -5.24
C ARG A 157 -25.34 16.66 -5.68
N THR A 158 -26.19 15.65 -5.49
CA THR A 158 -27.60 15.66 -5.89
C THR A 158 -28.49 15.55 -4.65
N ALA A 159 -29.66 16.20 -4.66
CA ALA A 159 -30.55 16.19 -3.50
C ALA A 159 -31.00 14.77 -3.14
N ALA A 160 -31.49 14.02 -4.13
CA ALA A 160 -31.91 12.63 -3.93
C ALA A 160 -30.73 11.70 -3.57
N GLY A 161 -29.50 12.07 -3.95
CA GLY A 161 -28.30 11.33 -3.54
C GLY A 161 -28.00 11.54 -2.06
N VAL A 162 -28.15 12.77 -1.56
CA VAL A 162 -28.03 13.07 -0.12
C VAL A 162 -29.10 12.35 0.69
N ASP A 163 -30.36 12.38 0.25
CA ASP A 163 -31.44 11.66 0.93
C ASP A 163 -31.13 10.16 1.04
N ALA A 164 -30.66 9.54 -0.06
CA ALA A 164 -30.29 8.12 -0.08
C ALA A 164 -29.08 7.79 0.82
N LEU A 165 -28.13 8.71 0.96
CA LEU A 165 -26.98 8.56 1.86
C LEU A 165 -27.42 8.70 3.33
N GLU A 166 -28.31 9.65 3.64
CA GLU A 166 -28.83 9.89 4.99
C GLU A 166 -29.60 8.67 5.51
N GLU A 167 -30.38 8.00 4.65
CA GLU A 167 -31.05 6.73 4.97
C GLU A 167 -30.09 5.63 5.44
N HIS A 168 -28.82 5.70 5.04
CA HIS A 168 -27.77 4.75 5.39
C HIS A 168 -26.78 5.30 6.45
N GLY A 169 -27.11 6.42 7.10
CA GLY A 169 -26.30 7.00 8.17
C GLY A 169 -25.08 7.78 7.67
N TRP A 170 -25.11 8.29 6.44
CA TRP A 170 -24.10 9.18 5.89
C TRP A 170 -24.66 10.59 5.70
N GLU A 171 -24.04 11.56 6.36
CA GLU A 171 -24.46 12.97 6.37
C GLU A 171 -23.69 13.77 5.33
N SER A 172 -24.36 14.70 4.66
CA SER A 172 -23.75 15.56 3.64
C SER A 172 -23.73 17.03 4.06
N VAL A 173 -22.82 17.81 3.47
CA VAL A 173 -22.68 19.23 3.78
C VAL A 173 -23.40 20.10 2.75
N LEU A 174 -24.24 20.99 3.26
CA LEU A 174 -24.85 22.09 2.52
C LEU A 174 -24.02 23.36 2.72
N SER A 175 -23.75 24.05 1.63
CA SER A 175 -23.17 25.38 1.66
C SER A 175 -24.19 26.40 2.21
N PRO A 176 -23.75 27.59 2.66
CA PRO A 176 -24.67 28.66 3.03
C PRO A 176 -25.61 29.13 1.91
N SER A 177 -25.27 28.84 0.64
CA SER A 177 -26.12 29.10 -0.53
C SER A 177 -27.14 27.98 -0.80
N GLY A 178 -27.17 26.93 0.02
CA GLY A 178 -28.04 25.77 -0.15
C GLY A 178 -27.60 24.81 -1.24
N GLN A 179 -26.34 24.88 -1.68
CA GLN A 179 -25.77 23.97 -2.67
C GLN A 179 -25.03 22.83 -1.98
N PHE A 180 -25.08 21.64 -2.57
CA PHE A 180 -24.33 20.50 -2.07
C PHE A 180 -22.85 20.59 -2.52
N GLU A 181 -21.93 20.54 -1.56
CA GLU A 181 -20.49 20.67 -1.81
C GLU A 181 -19.85 19.37 -2.35
N GLY A 182 -20.62 18.27 -2.39
CA GLY A 182 -20.11 16.95 -2.75
C GLY A 182 -19.18 16.36 -1.69
N LEU A 183 -19.51 16.60 -0.42
CA LEU A 183 -18.86 16.04 0.75
C LEU A 183 -19.90 15.27 1.55
N CYS A 184 -19.58 14.02 1.90
CA CYS A 184 -20.36 13.27 2.89
C CYS A 184 -19.46 12.51 3.85
N VAL A 185 -19.95 12.29 5.06
CA VAL A 185 -19.25 11.63 6.16
C VAL A 185 -20.21 10.70 6.89
N PRO A 186 -19.74 9.57 7.46
CA PRO A 186 -20.61 8.73 8.27
C PRO A 186 -21.00 9.46 9.55
N ALA A 187 -22.27 9.37 9.94
CA ALA A 187 -22.78 9.91 11.20
C ALA A 187 -22.05 9.32 12.42
N ASN A 188 -21.58 8.08 12.30
CA ASN A 188 -20.68 7.46 13.27
C ASN A 188 -19.26 7.32 12.67
N PRO A 189 -18.31 8.19 13.04
CA PRO A 189 -16.94 8.13 12.52
C PRO A 189 -16.24 6.78 12.73
N SER A 190 -16.65 6.02 13.75
CA SER A 190 -16.02 4.73 14.07
C SER A 190 -16.31 3.65 13.03
N THR A 191 -17.36 3.76 12.21
CA THR A 191 -17.65 2.76 11.16
C THR A 191 -16.59 2.82 10.06
N PHE A 192 -16.18 4.03 9.67
CA PHE A 192 -15.19 4.26 8.62
C PHE A 192 -13.75 4.26 9.13
N LEU A 193 -13.48 4.88 10.28
CA LEU A 193 -12.13 5.05 10.82
C LEU A 193 -11.59 3.81 11.55
N ARG A 194 -12.40 2.77 11.74
CA ARG A 194 -11.94 1.51 12.34
C ARG A 194 -11.03 0.75 11.37
N ILE A 195 -9.74 0.77 11.65
CA ILE A 195 -8.75 -0.05 10.97
C ILE A 195 -8.69 -1.40 11.69
N GLN A 196 -8.97 -2.48 10.98
CA GLN A 196 -8.83 -3.83 11.54
C GLN A 196 -7.36 -4.07 11.89
N PRO A 197 -7.05 -4.59 13.09
CA PRO A 197 -5.69 -4.97 13.43
C PRO A 197 -5.16 -5.97 12.42
N CYS A 198 -4.16 -5.59 11.64
CA CYS A 198 -3.47 -6.52 10.76
C CYS A 198 -2.31 -7.16 11.52
N ALA A 199 -2.17 -8.48 11.39
CA ALA A 199 -0.98 -9.15 11.90
C ALA A 199 0.24 -8.57 11.18
N PHE A 200 1.09 -7.86 11.91
CA PHE A 200 2.31 -7.28 11.36
C PHE A 200 3.24 -8.42 10.88
N LYS A 201 3.26 -8.69 9.57
CA LYS A 201 4.10 -9.73 8.94
C LYS A 201 5.58 -9.32 8.80
N GLY A 202 5.99 -8.23 9.46
CA GLY A 202 7.33 -7.66 9.38
C GLY A 202 7.42 -6.49 8.38
N SER A 203 8.39 -5.60 8.62
CA SER A 203 8.76 -4.57 7.66
C SER A 203 9.79 -5.15 6.69
N TRP A 204 9.77 -4.73 5.43
CA TRP A 204 10.77 -5.10 4.41
C TRP A 204 12.22 -5.06 4.93
N PRO A 205 12.67 -3.99 5.62
CA PRO A 205 14.00 -3.94 6.24
C PRO A 205 14.23 -4.91 7.42
N THR A 206 13.17 -5.49 8.00
CA THR A 206 13.25 -6.45 9.12
C THR A 206 13.29 -7.91 8.63
N ARG A 207 12.87 -8.20 7.40
CA ARG A 207 13.03 -9.52 6.80
C ARG A 207 14.52 -9.77 6.60
N LYS A 208 15.07 -10.76 7.33
CA LYS A 208 16.39 -11.31 7.03
C LYS A 208 16.30 -12.06 5.71
N ILE A 209 16.44 -11.33 4.60
CA ILE A 209 16.63 -11.96 3.30
C ILE A 209 18.01 -12.61 3.37
N GLY A 210 18.02 -13.93 3.58
CA GLY A 210 19.24 -14.70 3.40
C GLY A 210 19.67 -14.54 1.96
N MET A 211 20.91 -14.09 1.75
CA MET A 211 21.53 -14.26 0.44
C MET A 211 21.46 -15.75 0.15
N ALA A 212 20.75 -16.15 -0.92
CA ALA A 212 20.80 -17.53 -1.34
C ALA A 212 22.29 -17.87 -1.51
N ALA A 213 22.76 -18.94 -0.90
CA ALA A 213 24.08 -19.47 -1.17
C ALA A 213 24.05 -20.01 -2.61
N GLY A 214 24.10 -19.10 -3.58
CA GLY A 214 24.47 -19.47 -4.93
C GLY A 214 25.87 -20.04 -4.86
N ASP A 215 26.15 -21.04 -5.69
CA ASP A 215 27.49 -21.56 -5.90
C ASP A 215 28.34 -20.50 -6.63
N PHE A 216 28.59 -19.38 -5.94
CA PHE A 216 29.37 -18.26 -6.43
C PHE A 216 30.85 -18.57 -6.31
N ASP A 217 31.58 -18.34 -7.39
CA ASP A 217 33.04 -18.46 -7.42
C ASP A 217 33.69 -17.43 -6.49
N ASP A 218 34.95 -17.64 -6.10
CA ASP A 218 35.70 -16.74 -5.21
C ASP A 218 35.71 -15.29 -5.72
N THR A 219 35.79 -15.13 -7.05
CA THR A 219 35.74 -13.82 -7.72
C THR A 219 34.37 -13.14 -7.59
N GLU A 220 33.28 -13.91 -7.67
CA GLU A 220 31.91 -13.42 -7.57
C GLU A 220 31.59 -13.00 -6.14
N GLN A 221 32.01 -13.80 -5.16
CA GLN A 221 31.90 -13.46 -3.75
C GLN A 221 32.70 -12.18 -3.43
N GLN A 222 33.87 -12.00 -4.04
CA GLN A 222 34.66 -10.80 -3.88
C GLN A 222 33.98 -9.56 -4.49
N ILE A 223 33.35 -9.69 -5.66
CA ILE A 223 32.55 -8.61 -6.28
C ILE A 223 31.38 -8.22 -5.36
N LEU A 224 30.61 -9.20 -4.87
CA LEU A 224 29.49 -8.98 -3.94
C LEU A 224 29.96 -8.29 -2.66
N LYS A 225 31.11 -8.70 -2.10
CA LYS A 225 31.70 -8.06 -0.91
C LYS A 225 32.03 -6.59 -1.16
N PHE A 226 32.63 -6.25 -2.30
CA PHE A 226 32.93 -4.86 -2.63
C PHE A 226 31.66 -4.04 -2.84
N ILE A 227 30.64 -4.60 -3.50
CA ILE A 227 29.32 -3.96 -3.65
C ILE A 227 28.67 -3.75 -2.28
N GLY A 228 28.76 -4.70 -1.35
CA GLY A 228 28.33 -4.54 0.04
C GLY A 228 29.03 -3.39 0.75
N ASN A 229 30.36 -3.30 0.61
CA ASN A 229 31.17 -2.22 1.18
C ASN A 229 30.81 -0.83 0.63
N MET A 230 30.24 -0.75 -0.58
CA MET A 230 29.78 0.52 -1.14
C MET A 230 28.53 1.08 -0.43
N SER A 231 27.85 0.30 0.42
CA SER A 231 26.78 0.85 1.28
C SER A 231 27.37 1.80 2.35
N ASN A 232 28.64 1.60 2.73
CA ASN A 232 29.35 2.46 3.69
C ASN A 232 30.18 3.53 2.98
N GLN A 233 30.01 4.80 3.37
CA GLN A 233 30.73 5.93 2.79
C GLN A 233 32.26 5.80 2.91
N VAL A 234 32.77 5.30 4.03
CA VAL A 234 34.20 5.17 4.31
C VAL A 234 34.86 4.17 3.36
N LEU A 235 34.18 3.06 3.09
CA LEU A 235 34.72 1.96 2.28
C LEU A 235 34.42 2.13 0.78
N SER A 236 33.42 2.95 0.42
CA SER A 236 32.94 3.08 -0.96
C SER A 236 34.00 3.51 -1.97
N THR A 237 34.91 4.43 -1.62
CA THR A 237 35.94 4.93 -2.54
C THR A 237 36.97 3.84 -2.88
N ALA A 238 37.37 3.04 -1.89
CA ALA A 238 38.32 1.95 -2.09
C ALA A 238 37.67 0.77 -2.84
N ALA A 239 36.42 0.45 -2.49
CA ALA A 239 35.62 -0.57 -3.16
C ALA A 239 35.36 -0.21 -4.63
N GLY A 240 34.95 1.04 -4.92
CA GLY A 240 34.69 1.52 -6.28
C GLY A 240 35.91 1.44 -7.19
N LYS A 241 37.09 1.87 -6.71
CA LYS A 241 38.35 1.75 -7.47
C LYS A 241 38.69 0.29 -7.80
N THR A 242 38.44 -0.62 -6.86
CA THR A 242 38.69 -2.05 -7.05
C THR A 242 37.70 -2.67 -8.02
N LEU A 243 36.41 -2.32 -7.90
CA LEU A 243 35.37 -2.76 -8.84
C LEU A 243 35.66 -2.28 -10.26
N SER A 244 35.99 -1.01 -10.47
CA SER A 244 36.37 -0.50 -11.81
C SER A 244 37.62 -1.17 -12.40
N ARG A 245 38.51 -1.72 -11.55
CA ARG A 245 39.63 -2.55 -12.02
C ARG A 245 39.14 -3.94 -12.41
N MET A 246 38.35 -4.59 -11.55
CA MET A 246 37.77 -5.91 -11.82
C MET A 246 36.86 -5.91 -13.06
N THR A 247 36.14 -4.83 -13.35
CA THR A 247 35.33 -4.72 -14.58
C THR A 247 36.18 -4.78 -15.85
N ARG A 248 37.44 -4.33 -15.79
CA ARG A 248 38.39 -4.40 -16.92
C ARG A 248 39.09 -5.76 -17.00
N GLU A 249 39.49 -6.31 -15.86
CA GLU A 249 40.22 -7.59 -15.78
C GLU A 249 39.31 -8.80 -15.97
N HIS A 250 38.05 -8.68 -15.53
CA HIS A 250 37.11 -9.78 -15.38
C HIS A 250 35.72 -9.41 -15.94
N ALA A 251 35.70 -8.79 -17.13
CA ALA A 251 34.48 -8.30 -17.78
C ALA A 251 33.36 -9.36 -17.94
N GLN A 252 33.74 -10.64 -18.07
CA GLN A 252 32.82 -11.77 -18.20
C GLN A 252 31.87 -11.94 -17.00
N TYR A 253 32.28 -11.55 -15.78
CA TYR A 253 31.44 -11.69 -14.59
C TYR A 253 30.36 -10.61 -14.54
N PHE A 254 30.63 -9.42 -15.07
CA PHE A 254 29.68 -8.31 -15.14
C PHE A 254 28.62 -8.49 -16.25
N ALA A 255 28.71 -9.56 -17.03
CA ALA A 255 27.68 -9.99 -17.98
C ALA A 255 26.82 -11.14 -17.45
N LYS A 256 27.14 -11.70 -16.26
CA LYS A 256 26.39 -12.83 -15.68
C LYS A 256 25.13 -12.35 -14.98
N MET A 257 23.99 -12.90 -15.40
CA MET A 257 22.69 -12.55 -14.81
C MET A 257 22.58 -12.95 -13.33
N GLU A 258 23.02 -14.16 -12.96
CA GLU A 258 22.93 -14.65 -11.56
C GLU A 258 23.60 -13.71 -10.55
N LEU A 259 24.77 -13.17 -10.92
CA LEU A 259 25.48 -12.22 -10.08
C LEU A 259 24.71 -10.90 -9.95
N TYR A 260 24.14 -10.41 -11.05
CA TYR A 260 23.40 -9.16 -11.06
C TYR A 260 22.09 -9.23 -10.27
N ILE A 261 21.41 -10.35 -10.31
CA ILE A 261 20.22 -10.61 -9.49
C ILE A 261 20.57 -10.45 -8.01
N GLU A 262 21.69 -11.03 -7.56
CA GLU A 262 22.12 -10.89 -6.17
C GLU A 262 22.50 -9.44 -5.84
N VAL A 263 23.10 -8.71 -6.78
CA VAL A 263 23.35 -7.28 -6.64
C VAL A 263 22.06 -6.47 -6.53
N LEU A 264 21.03 -6.77 -7.32
CA LEU A 264 19.71 -6.15 -7.21
C LEU A 264 19.08 -6.45 -5.85
N ARG A 265 19.23 -7.68 -5.35
CA ARG A 265 18.82 -8.06 -3.99
C ARG A 265 19.56 -7.23 -2.95
N MET A 266 20.88 -7.07 -3.04
CA MET A 266 21.65 -6.19 -2.14
C MET A 266 21.18 -4.73 -2.21
N LEU A 267 20.92 -4.19 -3.40
CA LEU A 267 20.41 -2.82 -3.59
C LEU A 267 19.01 -2.61 -2.99
N SER A 268 18.22 -3.68 -2.88
CA SER A 268 16.89 -3.66 -2.26
C SER A 268 16.95 -3.71 -0.73
N ILE A 269 17.96 -4.38 -0.16
CA ILE A 269 18.11 -4.60 1.30
C ILE A 269 18.90 -3.46 1.95
N TYR A 270 20.03 -3.08 1.35
CA TYR A 270 20.95 -2.12 1.95
C TYR A 270 20.71 -0.70 1.44
N HIS A 271 21.02 0.28 2.29
CA HIS A 271 20.90 1.69 1.93
C HIS A 271 22.13 2.15 1.14
N TYR A 272 21.94 2.39 -0.16
CA TYR A 272 22.94 2.96 -1.06
C TYR A 272 22.56 4.38 -1.50
N ARG A 273 23.53 5.29 -1.56
CA ARG A 273 23.34 6.63 -2.15
C ARG A 273 23.08 6.54 -3.65
N LEU A 274 22.34 7.50 -4.21
CA LEU A 274 21.97 7.52 -5.63
C LEU A 274 23.19 7.41 -6.57
N THR A 275 24.27 8.12 -6.28
CA THR A 275 25.51 8.08 -7.09
C THR A 275 26.13 6.69 -7.12
N ILE A 276 26.08 5.98 -6.00
CA ILE A 276 26.59 4.61 -5.86
C ILE A 276 25.67 3.62 -6.56
N ARG A 277 24.34 3.78 -6.44
CA ARG A 277 23.37 2.96 -7.17
C ARG A 277 23.57 3.04 -8.68
N ARG A 278 23.73 4.26 -9.20
CA ARG A 278 24.04 4.50 -10.62
C ARG A 278 25.34 3.83 -11.04
N PHE A 279 26.41 4.04 -10.29
CA PHE A 279 27.69 3.39 -10.55
C PHE A 279 27.56 1.85 -10.58
N ILE A 280 26.89 1.25 -9.59
CA ILE A 280 26.68 -0.21 -9.55
C ILE A 280 25.91 -0.67 -10.78
N GLN A 281 24.86 0.04 -11.21
CA GLN A 281 24.13 -0.30 -12.43
C GLN A 281 24.98 -0.18 -13.69
N GLU A 282 25.81 0.86 -13.80
CA GLU A 282 26.75 1.07 -14.92
C GLU A 282 27.78 -0.08 -15.03
N LEU A 283 28.19 -0.70 -13.92
CA LEU A 283 29.09 -1.87 -13.96
C LEU A 283 28.48 -3.05 -14.73
N PHE A 284 27.15 -3.17 -14.75
CA PHE A 284 26.41 -4.30 -15.33
C PHE A 284 25.64 -3.91 -16.60
N GLU A 285 26.02 -2.82 -17.28
CA GLU A 285 25.35 -2.31 -18.49
C GLU A 285 25.28 -3.35 -19.63
N ARG A 286 26.21 -4.31 -19.66
CA ARG A 286 26.34 -5.31 -20.74
C ARG A 286 25.48 -6.57 -20.53
N ILE A 287 24.61 -6.59 -19.53
CA ILE A 287 23.77 -7.76 -19.28
C ILE A 287 22.67 -7.87 -20.34
N PRO A 288 22.52 -9.03 -21.00
CA PRO A 288 21.39 -9.28 -21.88
C PRO A 288 20.15 -9.64 -21.04
N PHE A 289 19.17 -8.74 -20.99
CA PHE A 289 17.83 -9.03 -20.49
C PHE A 289 17.08 -9.86 -21.55
N THR A 290 17.26 -11.17 -21.50
CA THR A 290 16.52 -12.13 -22.33
C THR A 290 15.25 -12.58 -21.62
N ASP A 291 14.24 -13.03 -22.37
CA ASP A 291 12.98 -13.53 -21.80
C ASP A 291 13.22 -14.63 -20.75
N ALA A 292 14.13 -15.58 -21.04
CA ALA A 292 14.52 -16.62 -20.08
C ALA A 292 15.20 -16.07 -18.80
N ALA A 293 15.87 -14.92 -18.89
CA ALA A 293 16.49 -14.28 -17.74
C ALA A 293 15.47 -13.50 -16.89
N LEU A 294 14.46 -12.91 -17.53
CA LEU A 294 13.31 -12.30 -16.86
C LEU A 294 12.44 -13.38 -16.19
N GLU A 295 12.19 -14.51 -16.86
CA GLU A 295 11.50 -15.66 -16.27
C GLU A 295 12.24 -16.18 -15.02
N ARG A 296 13.58 -16.22 -15.04
CA ARG A 296 14.37 -16.57 -13.84
C ARG A 296 14.26 -15.53 -12.73
N LEU A 297 14.20 -14.24 -13.08
CA LEU A 297 13.95 -13.16 -12.12
C LEU A 297 12.57 -13.31 -11.46
N ASP A 298 11.57 -13.72 -12.24
CA ASP A 298 10.19 -13.96 -11.78
C ASP A 298 10.05 -15.26 -10.98
N LEU A 299 10.88 -16.28 -11.29
CA LEU A 299 10.95 -17.56 -10.57
C LEU A 299 11.68 -17.46 -9.24
N LEU A 300 12.68 -16.59 -9.14
CA LEU A 300 13.20 -16.19 -7.83
C LEU A 300 12.02 -15.61 -7.08
N GLU A 301 11.67 -16.20 -5.95
CA GLU A 301 10.54 -15.75 -5.16
C GLU A 301 10.67 -14.25 -4.90
N GLY A 302 10.02 -13.44 -5.76
CA GLY A 302 9.66 -12.08 -5.44
C GLY A 302 8.90 -12.17 -4.12
N LEU A 303 9.06 -11.17 -3.25
CA LEU A 303 8.55 -11.26 -1.88
C LEU A 303 7.14 -11.84 -1.86
N ARG A 304 7.06 -13.12 -1.50
CA ARG A 304 5.78 -13.75 -1.25
C ARG A 304 5.27 -13.10 0.02
N VAL A 305 4.27 -12.26 -0.17
CA VAL A 305 3.31 -11.97 0.88
C VAL A 305 2.39 -13.18 0.83
N ASP A 306 2.60 -14.14 1.73
CA ASP A 306 1.70 -15.28 1.82
C ASP A 306 0.30 -14.73 2.11
N VAL A 307 -0.57 -14.76 1.09
CA VAL A 307 -1.96 -14.29 1.14
C VAL A 307 -2.84 -15.32 1.88
N GLU A 308 -2.33 -16.52 2.13
CA GLU A 308 -3.10 -17.65 2.67
C GLU A 308 -3.66 -17.42 4.08
N ASP A 309 -3.10 -16.49 4.87
CA ASP A 309 -3.62 -16.18 6.21
C ASP A 309 -4.51 -14.91 6.26
N ALA A 310 -4.96 -14.39 5.12
CA ALA A 310 -5.81 -13.20 5.07
C ALA A 310 -7.27 -13.46 5.50
N LEU A 311 -7.63 -14.71 5.82
CA LEU A 311 -8.87 -15.02 6.52
C LEU A 311 -8.59 -14.95 8.03
N CYS A 312 -8.73 -13.75 8.60
CA CYS A 312 -8.84 -13.60 10.04
C CYS A 312 -10.00 -14.50 10.51
N GLU A 313 -9.68 -15.51 11.31
CA GLU A 313 -10.68 -16.35 11.98
C GLU A 313 -11.65 -15.46 12.75
N ASP A 314 -12.95 -15.69 12.54
CA ASP A 314 -14.04 -15.13 13.35
C ASP A 314 -13.87 -15.57 14.81
N GLY A 315 -13.26 -14.70 15.61
CA GLY A 315 -13.06 -14.88 17.04
C GLY A 315 -14.12 -14.14 17.86
N SER A 316 -15.26 -14.81 18.06
CA SER A 316 -16.34 -14.46 18.98
C SER A 316 -15.88 -14.04 20.40
N ALA A 317 -16.37 -12.87 20.84
CA ALA A 317 -16.87 -12.50 22.17
C ALA A 317 -16.10 -12.84 23.47
N GLY A 318 -15.95 -11.79 24.31
CA GLY A 318 -15.66 -11.82 25.75
C GLY A 318 -14.49 -10.89 26.06
N GLY A 319 -14.59 -9.80 26.83
CA GLY A 319 -15.45 -9.49 27.96
C GLY A 319 -14.61 -8.64 28.93
N LEU A 320 -14.93 -7.34 28.98
CA LEU A 320 -14.78 -6.37 30.08
C LEU A 320 -13.59 -6.43 31.06
N GLY A 321 -12.95 -5.27 31.23
CA GLY A 321 -12.15 -4.97 32.42
C GLY A 321 -11.38 -3.66 32.30
N GLY A 322 -12.07 -2.52 32.38
CA GLY A 322 -11.43 -1.22 32.42
C GLY A 322 -10.76 -0.95 33.78
N MET A 323 -9.66 -0.21 33.78
CA MET A 323 -9.24 0.55 34.95
C MET A 323 -8.56 1.86 34.52
N SER A 324 -9.11 2.92 35.08
CA SER A 324 -8.71 4.32 35.06
C SER A 324 -7.39 4.56 35.82
N ASN A 325 -6.63 5.55 35.36
CA ASN A 325 -5.55 6.22 36.09
C ASN A 325 -6.09 7.03 37.28
N SER A 326 -5.34 7.04 38.37
CA SER A 326 -5.07 8.24 39.19
C SER A 326 -3.95 7.94 40.20
N ASP A 327 -2.82 8.60 39.95
CA ASP A 327 -1.86 9.27 40.82
C ASP A 327 -1.89 9.13 42.36
N GLU A 328 -0.65 9.13 42.88
CA GLU A 328 -0.13 9.87 44.04
C GLU A 328 0.00 9.25 45.46
N GLU A 329 1.25 9.34 45.92
CA GLU A 329 1.80 9.57 47.27
C GLU A 329 2.28 8.42 48.20
N GLU A 330 3.60 8.47 48.38
CA GLU A 330 4.51 8.20 49.52
C GLU A 330 3.91 7.74 50.87
N ASP A 331 4.53 6.73 51.50
CA ASP A 331 5.48 6.92 52.64
C ASP A 331 5.79 5.60 53.40
N ASP A 332 7.04 5.57 53.88
CA ASP A 332 7.89 4.69 54.68
C ASP A 332 7.37 3.51 55.55
N GLY A 333 8.24 2.50 55.70
CA GLY A 333 8.21 1.56 56.83
C GLY A 333 9.01 0.26 56.67
N GLU A 334 10.29 0.26 57.05
CA GLU A 334 11.17 -0.92 57.16
C GLU A 334 10.73 -1.94 58.23
N SER A 335 10.98 -3.25 58.03
CA SER A 335 11.54 -4.18 59.05
C SER A 335 11.55 -5.66 58.60
N TYR A 336 12.67 -6.33 58.90
CA TYR A 336 13.05 -7.73 58.64
C TYR A 336 12.34 -8.77 59.55
N THR A 337 12.15 -10.02 59.07
CA THR A 337 12.77 -11.30 59.56
C THR A 337 11.95 -12.60 59.30
N SER A 338 12.61 -13.54 58.61
CA SER A 338 12.72 -15.02 58.74
C SER A 338 11.53 -15.97 59.07
N GLU A 339 11.37 -16.99 58.19
CA GLU A 339 11.29 -18.47 58.45
C GLU A 339 10.17 -19.02 59.39
N THR A 340 9.44 -20.14 59.17
CA THR A 340 9.60 -21.38 58.36
C THR A 340 8.30 -22.24 58.43
N HIS A 341 8.14 -23.16 57.45
CA HIS A 341 7.52 -24.51 57.49
C HIS A 341 6.04 -24.74 57.92
N GLU A 342 5.19 -25.18 56.98
CA GLU A 342 4.75 -26.60 56.79
C GLU A 342 3.68 -26.76 55.67
N ALA A 343 3.88 -27.74 54.80
CA ALA A 343 2.93 -28.30 53.82
C ALA A 343 2.24 -29.55 54.47
N PRO A 344 1.42 -30.43 53.81
CA PRO A 344 1.10 -30.55 52.37
C PRO A 344 -0.34 -31.04 52.02
N ARG A 345 -0.66 -31.08 50.71
CA ARG A 345 -1.17 -32.24 49.91
C ARG A 345 -2.13 -31.82 48.79
N GLY A 346 -1.84 -32.28 47.57
CA GLY A 346 -2.70 -32.18 46.40
C GLY A 346 -1.93 -32.46 45.11
N GLU A 347 -2.02 -33.70 44.62
CA GLU A 347 -1.19 -34.37 43.60
C GLU A 347 -1.22 -33.83 42.15
N ASP A 348 -0.04 -33.93 41.53
CA ASP A 348 0.30 -34.37 40.17
C ASP A 348 -0.40 -33.81 38.92
N LYS A 349 0.33 -32.94 38.19
CA LYS A 349 0.58 -33.13 36.74
C LYS A 349 2.06 -32.84 36.40
N LYS A 350 2.65 -33.80 35.70
CA LYS A 350 4.06 -33.93 35.26
C LYS A 350 4.65 -32.65 34.63
N LYS A 351 5.83 -32.23 35.11
CA LYS A 351 6.75 -31.24 34.49
C LYS A 351 8.08 -31.93 34.17
N VAL A 352 8.49 -31.95 32.90
CA VAL A 352 9.87 -32.25 32.42
C VAL A 352 10.02 -31.63 31.01
N PRO A 353 11.17 -31.08 30.59
CA PRO A 353 12.02 -30.09 31.23
C PRO A 353 12.05 -28.76 30.44
N ASP A 354 12.41 -27.68 31.13
CA ASP A 354 12.71 -26.37 30.54
C ASP A 354 14.03 -26.44 29.75
N ASN A 355 13.96 -26.72 28.45
CA ASN A 355 15.08 -26.51 27.53
C ASN A 355 15.06 -25.06 27.02
N ARG A 356 15.30 -24.12 27.94
CA ARG A 356 15.70 -22.76 27.60
C ARG A 356 17.08 -22.80 26.96
N ILE A 357 17.12 -22.90 25.63
CA ILE A 357 18.26 -22.38 24.89
C ILE A 357 18.11 -20.85 24.94
N VAL A 358 18.82 -20.27 25.89
CA VAL A 358 19.08 -18.84 25.96
C VAL A 358 19.95 -18.48 24.76
N LEU A 359 19.34 -17.99 23.68
CA LEU A 359 20.07 -17.31 22.61
C LEU A 359 20.30 -15.86 23.05
N GLN A 360 21.29 -15.67 23.93
CA GLN A 360 21.97 -14.39 24.07
C GLN A 360 22.67 -14.07 22.75
N PRO A 361 22.50 -12.88 22.16
CA PRO A 361 23.34 -12.45 21.06
C PRO A 361 24.76 -12.22 21.58
N LEU A 362 25.59 -13.25 21.50
CA LEU A 362 27.04 -13.13 21.60
C LEU A 362 27.50 -12.38 20.34
N ASN A 363 28.16 -11.24 20.59
CA ASN A 363 28.78 -10.33 19.63
C ASN A 363 27.80 -9.39 18.90
N VAL A 364 27.31 -8.43 19.68
CA VAL A 364 27.08 -7.07 19.19
C VAL A 364 28.42 -6.53 18.69
N THR A 365 28.69 -6.65 17.40
CA THR A 365 29.54 -5.68 16.71
C THR A 365 28.62 -4.59 16.19
N LYS A 366 28.53 -3.53 16.97
CA LYS A 366 28.19 -2.20 16.44
C LYS A 366 29.23 -1.88 15.36
N GLY A 367 28.75 -1.54 14.17
CA GLY A 367 29.58 -0.99 13.10
C GLY A 367 29.41 -1.78 11.81
N PHE A 368 28.70 -1.20 10.85
CA PHE A 368 29.33 -0.27 9.91
C PHE A 368 28.32 0.80 9.46
#